data_AF-A0A429U513-F1
#
_entry.id   AF-A0A429U513-F1
#
_cell.length_a   1.000
_cell.length_b   1.000
_cell.length_c   1.000
_cell.angle_alpha   90.00
_cell.angle_beta   90.00
_cell.angle_gamma   90.00
#
_symmetry.space_group_name_H-M   'P 1'
#
loop_
_entity.id
_entity.type
_entity.pdbx_description
1 polymer ?
#
loop_
_entity_poly.entity_id
_entity_poly.type
_entity_poly.pdbx_seq_one_letter_code
_entity_poly.pdbx_strand_id
1 'polypeptide(L)'
;MTRDVPRHGIPSGPGAEALAQRLADHLAGEIDGLESSTELIESTFSTSLLVLNARCAVDPRAARAETWDAAVNAMQLGSAVFAVTGVREGTVECRINRELRPLPAAGPSSMADAGAWLTAFWLAVVCREQERMTQLCEIPLDRLRSPDGRYDAYVHHWIDTLQTYWLRRPGLAEKLTATLRASDPALARNVPRDMLQGLLHPPINLFHHFVRKDEEGFSPALVEALTLHKAYWTLTEDRSTDIDGAIALGPLAIACLAYDGKLPVDVESEYLPEHLLKRGWLGEYST
;
A
#
# COMPACT_ATOMS: atom_id res chain seq x y z
N MET A 1 9.96 -25.79 0.74
CA MET A 1 9.11 -26.14 1.91
C MET A 1 8.44 -24.84 2.33
N THR A 2 7.12 -24.76 2.21
CA THR A 2 6.37 -23.55 2.56
C THR A 2 6.54 -23.22 4.04
N ARG A 3 6.85 -21.97 4.35
CA ARG A 3 6.99 -21.47 5.72
C ARG A 3 5.73 -20.72 6.13
N ASP A 4 5.20 -21.02 7.30
CA ASP A 4 4.03 -20.34 7.85
C ASP A 4 4.46 -19.25 8.83
N VAL A 5 3.91 -18.03 8.67
CA VAL A 5 4.09 -16.91 9.60
C VAL A 5 2.71 -16.42 10.06
N PRO A 6 2.23 -16.85 11.25
CA PRO A 6 0.88 -16.52 11.69
C PRO A 6 0.77 -15.04 12.09
N ARG A 7 -0.36 -14.41 11.75
CA ARG A 7 -0.67 -13.05 12.17
C ARG A 7 -0.89 -12.97 13.68
N HIS A 8 -0.61 -11.81 14.25
CA HIS A 8 -0.98 -11.51 15.64
C HIS A 8 -2.50 -11.52 15.83
N GLY A 9 -2.95 -11.67 17.08
CA GLY A 9 -4.38 -11.70 17.39
C GLY A 9 -5.03 -10.34 17.17
N ILE A 10 -5.75 -10.20 16.06
CA ILE A 10 -6.61 -9.03 15.78
C ILE A 10 -8.07 -9.43 16.05
N PRO A 11 -8.93 -8.49 16.49
CA PRO A 11 -10.35 -8.76 16.69
C PRO A 11 -11.00 -9.46 15.49
N SER A 12 -11.69 -10.58 15.74
CA SER A 12 -12.38 -11.39 14.74
C SER A 12 -13.77 -11.84 15.21
N GLY A 13 -14.55 -12.47 14.33
CA GLY A 13 -15.91 -12.94 14.62
C GLY A 13 -17.00 -11.86 14.43
N PRO A 14 -18.23 -12.09 14.95
CA PRO A 14 -19.41 -11.29 14.58
C PRO A 14 -19.29 -9.79 14.85
N GLY A 15 -18.59 -9.41 15.93
CA GLY A 15 -18.34 -8.01 16.25
C GLY A 15 -17.42 -7.31 15.24
N ALA A 16 -16.38 -8.01 14.80
CA ALA A 16 -15.46 -7.53 13.77
C ALA A 16 -16.12 -7.49 12.39
N GLU A 17 -16.97 -8.47 12.06
CA GLU A 17 -17.78 -8.46 10.83
C GLU A 17 -18.73 -7.25 10.81
N ALA A 18 -19.43 -6.98 11.92
CA ALA A 18 -20.29 -5.82 12.03
C ALA A 18 -19.50 -4.50 11.93
N LEU A 19 -18.28 -4.43 12.48
CA LEU A 19 -17.41 -3.27 12.31
C LEU A 19 -17.00 -3.07 10.84
N ALA A 20 -16.53 -4.14 10.18
CA ALA A 20 -16.13 -4.09 8.77
C ALA A 20 -17.29 -3.65 7.87
N GLN A 21 -18.51 -4.10 8.17
CA GLN A 21 -19.70 -3.64 7.45
C GLN A 21 -20.02 -2.17 7.71
N ARG A 22 -20.02 -1.71 8.97
CA ARG A 22 -20.26 -0.30 9.29
C ARG A 22 -19.26 0.64 8.64
N LEU A 23 -17.98 0.25 8.60
CA LEU A 23 -16.94 1.03 7.91
C LEU A 23 -17.18 1.07 6.40
N ALA A 24 -17.61 -0.04 5.80
CA ALA A 24 -17.95 -0.09 4.38
C ALA A 24 -19.16 0.79 4.04
N ASP A 25 -20.21 0.76 4.88
CA ASP A 25 -21.38 1.62 4.71
C ASP A 25 -21.02 3.10 4.86
N HIS A 26 -20.12 3.43 5.80
CA HIS A 26 -19.61 4.78 5.98
C HIS A 26 -18.82 5.25 4.76
N LEU A 27 -17.90 4.41 4.25
CA LEU A 27 -17.12 4.69 3.04
C LEU A 27 -18.03 4.95 1.84
N ALA A 28 -19.08 4.15 1.66
CA ALA A 28 -20.04 4.36 0.57
C ALA A 28 -20.68 5.75 0.64
N GLY A 29 -21.08 6.19 1.84
CA GLY A 29 -21.62 7.54 2.05
C GLY A 29 -20.60 8.65 1.79
N GLU A 30 -19.32 8.46 2.14
CA GLU A 30 -18.25 9.41 1.81
C GLU A 30 -18.02 9.48 0.29
N ILE A 31 -18.01 8.32 -0.41
CA ILE A 31 -17.84 8.23 -1.87
C ILE A 31 -18.94 9.01 -2.60
N ASP A 32 -20.19 8.91 -2.15
CA ASP A 32 -21.31 9.67 -2.73
C ASP A 32 -21.16 11.19 -2.57
N GLY A 33 -20.39 11.64 -1.57
CA GLY A 33 -20.09 13.05 -1.33
C GLY A 33 -18.92 13.62 -2.15
N LEU A 34 -18.08 12.78 -2.76
CA LEU A 34 -16.82 13.20 -3.37
C LEU A 34 -16.95 14.22 -4.50
N GLU A 35 -18.04 14.18 -5.26
CA GLU A 35 -18.30 15.14 -6.36
C GLU A 35 -18.57 16.55 -5.84
N SER A 36 -18.92 16.69 -4.56
CA SER A 36 -19.30 17.96 -3.94
C SER A 36 -18.18 18.66 -3.17
N SER A 37 -17.09 17.96 -2.83
CA SER A 37 -16.01 18.54 -2.02
C SER A 37 -14.64 17.87 -2.27
N THR A 38 -13.63 18.71 -2.51
CA THR A 38 -12.22 18.29 -2.62
C THR A 38 -11.63 17.88 -1.27
N GLU A 39 -12.16 18.35 -0.15
CA GLU A 39 -11.62 18.10 1.18
C GLU A 39 -11.89 16.67 1.65
N LEU A 40 -12.90 16.01 1.09
CA LEU A 40 -13.30 14.66 1.47
C LEU A 40 -12.34 13.57 0.96
N ILE A 41 -11.64 13.79 -0.17
CA ILE A 41 -10.89 12.70 -0.82
C ILE A 41 -9.77 12.11 0.06
N GLU A 42 -9.13 12.91 0.92
CA GLU A 42 -8.12 12.41 1.87
C GLU A 42 -8.74 11.56 2.98
N SER A 43 -9.86 12.02 3.57
CA SER A 43 -10.57 11.26 4.59
C SER A 43 -11.14 9.98 4.00
N THR A 44 -11.75 10.05 2.82
CA THR A 44 -12.32 8.90 2.11
C THR A 44 -11.24 7.88 1.75
N PHE A 45 -10.06 8.34 1.30
CA PHE A 45 -8.93 7.44 1.08
C PHE A 45 -8.48 6.77 2.39
N SER A 46 -8.35 7.51 3.48
CA SER A 46 -7.99 6.96 4.79
C SER A 46 -9.03 5.93 5.28
N THR A 47 -10.32 6.24 5.19
CA THR A 47 -11.43 5.32 5.50
C THR A 47 -11.36 4.05 4.66
N SER A 48 -11.03 4.16 3.37
CA SER A 48 -10.92 2.99 2.48
C SER A 48 -9.80 2.02 2.88
N LEU A 49 -8.69 2.54 3.43
CA LEU A 49 -7.62 1.70 3.99
C LEU A 49 -8.11 0.96 5.24
N LEU A 50 -8.86 1.65 6.12
CA LEU A 50 -9.47 1.01 7.29
C LEU A 50 -10.46 -0.08 6.89
N VAL A 51 -11.28 0.15 5.85
CA VAL A 51 -12.19 -0.86 5.31
C VAL A 51 -11.41 -2.07 4.78
N LEU A 52 -10.36 -1.86 4.00
CA LEU A 52 -9.51 -2.95 3.50
C LEU A 52 -8.90 -3.77 4.63
N ASN A 53 -8.33 -3.11 5.63
CA ASN A 53 -7.76 -3.74 6.81
C ASN A 53 -8.81 -4.54 7.61
N ALA A 54 -9.98 -3.94 7.87
CA ALA A 54 -11.08 -4.60 8.56
C ALA A 54 -11.61 -5.82 7.79
N ARG A 55 -11.70 -5.74 6.45
CA ARG A 55 -12.08 -6.88 5.60
C ARG A 55 -11.04 -7.99 5.66
N CYS A 56 -9.75 -7.67 5.55
CA CYS A 56 -8.68 -8.66 5.69
C CYS A 56 -8.60 -9.25 7.10
N ALA A 57 -9.04 -8.53 8.14
CA ALA A 57 -9.09 -9.07 9.49
C ALA A 57 -10.14 -10.19 9.65
N VAL A 58 -11.31 -10.05 9.00
CA VAL A 58 -12.42 -11.04 9.05
C VAL A 58 -12.39 -12.06 7.92
N ASP A 59 -11.67 -11.77 6.83
CA ASP A 59 -11.41 -12.65 5.70
C ASP A 59 -9.89 -12.71 5.40
N PRO A 60 -9.11 -13.45 6.21
CA PRO A 60 -7.64 -13.39 6.17
C PRO A 60 -7.00 -13.92 4.89
N ARG A 61 -7.73 -14.73 4.12
CA ARG A 61 -7.27 -15.20 2.79
C ARG A 61 -7.71 -14.28 1.66
N ALA A 62 -8.56 -13.29 1.94
CA ALA A 62 -9.28 -12.49 0.96
C ALA A 62 -10.08 -13.36 -0.02
N ALA A 63 -10.82 -14.36 0.48
CA ALA A 63 -11.60 -15.27 -0.37
C ALA A 63 -12.97 -14.71 -0.78
N ARG A 64 -13.38 -13.57 -0.20
CA ARG A 64 -14.69 -12.95 -0.40
C ARG A 64 -14.61 -11.73 -1.32
N ALA A 65 -15.64 -11.55 -2.14
CA ALA A 65 -15.78 -10.42 -3.07
C ALA A 65 -15.68 -9.07 -2.35
N GLU A 66 -16.25 -8.94 -1.15
CA GLU A 66 -16.23 -7.70 -0.38
C GLU A 66 -14.81 -7.25 0.01
N THR A 67 -13.88 -8.19 0.16
CA THR A 67 -12.46 -7.91 0.41
C THR A 67 -11.77 -7.39 -0.85
N TRP A 68 -12.17 -7.89 -2.02
CA TRP A 68 -11.67 -7.42 -3.32
C TRP A 68 -12.20 -6.03 -3.64
N ASP A 69 -13.49 -5.78 -3.42
CA ASP A 69 -14.11 -4.46 -3.56
C ASP A 69 -13.39 -3.43 -2.67
N ALA A 70 -13.05 -3.79 -1.43
CA ALA A 70 -12.29 -2.92 -0.54
C ALA A 70 -10.88 -2.60 -1.08
N ALA A 71 -10.18 -3.60 -1.63
CA ALA A 71 -8.85 -3.39 -2.22
C ALA A 71 -8.91 -2.48 -3.47
N VAL A 72 -9.89 -2.70 -4.35
CA VAL A 72 -10.13 -1.89 -5.54
C VAL A 72 -10.50 -0.46 -5.17
N ASN A 73 -11.41 -0.27 -4.21
CA ASN A 73 -11.81 1.07 -3.76
C ASN A 73 -10.63 1.83 -3.15
N ALA A 74 -9.84 1.20 -2.30
CA ALA A 74 -8.63 1.81 -1.73
C ALA A 74 -7.64 2.22 -2.83
N MET A 75 -7.40 1.34 -3.80
CA MET A 75 -6.51 1.63 -4.94
C MET A 75 -7.03 2.80 -5.81
N GLN A 76 -8.34 2.82 -6.09
CA GLN A 76 -8.99 3.86 -6.88
C GLN A 76 -8.92 5.23 -6.19
N LEU A 77 -9.23 5.29 -4.89
CA LEU A 77 -9.17 6.49 -4.08
C LEU A 77 -7.73 7.00 -3.93
N GLY A 78 -6.78 6.11 -3.67
CA GLY A 78 -5.35 6.48 -3.60
C GLY A 78 -4.85 7.08 -4.91
N SER A 79 -5.27 6.55 -6.06
CA SER A 79 -4.95 7.14 -7.38
C SER A 79 -5.65 8.49 -7.57
N ALA A 80 -6.91 8.61 -7.14
CA ALA A 80 -7.70 9.83 -7.28
C ALA A 80 -7.09 11.00 -6.50
N VAL A 81 -6.54 10.78 -5.29
CA VAL A 81 -5.79 11.81 -4.53
C VAL A 81 -4.72 12.47 -5.41
N PHE A 82 -3.93 11.68 -6.14
CA PHE A 82 -2.89 12.22 -7.03
C PHE A 82 -3.42 12.83 -8.33
N ALA A 83 -4.55 12.34 -8.83
CA ALA A 83 -5.19 12.89 -10.02
C ALA A 83 -5.75 14.29 -9.73
N VAL A 84 -6.55 14.46 -8.67
CA VAL A 84 -7.22 15.73 -8.34
C VAL A 84 -6.23 16.79 -7.87
N THR A 85 -5.14 16.40 -7.20
CA THR A 85 -4.10 17.35 -6.77
C THR A 85 -3.11 17.71 -7.88
N GLY A 86 -3.17 17.00 -9.02
CA GLY A 86 -2.34 17.28 -10.20
C GLY A 86 -2.92 18.34 -11.12
N VAL A 87 -4.20 18.65 -10.96
CA VAL A 87 -4.96 19.61 -11.76
C VAL A 87 -5.36 20.78 -10.86
N ARG A 88 -5.24 22.01 -11.36
CA ARG A 88 -5.53 23.22 -10.56
C ARG A 88 -7.00 23.64 -10.58
N GLU A 89 -7.67 23.43 -11.71
CA GLU A 89 -9.02 23.92 -11.96
C GLU A 89 -9.83 22.89 -12.77
N GLY A 90 -11.15 22.94 -12.65
CA GLY A 90 -12.06 22.04 -13.35
C GLY A 90 -12.34 20.74 -12.60
N THR A 91 -12.62 19.68 -13.34
CA THR A 91 -12.91 18.35 -12.81
C THR A 91 -11.98 17.30 -13.44
N VAL A 92 -11.72 16.24 -12.69
CA VAL A 92 -10.94 15.08 -13.12
C VAL A 92 -11.84 13.85 -13.02
N GLU A 93 -12.05 13.18 -14.14
CA GLU A 93 -12.82 11.93 -14.16
C GLU A 93 -12.01 10.81 -13.49
N CYS A 94 -12.51 10.32 -12.36
CA CYS A 94 -11.90 9.24 -11.60
C CYS A 94 -12.90 8.08 -11.51
N ARG A 95 -12.44 6.86 -11.82
CA ARG A 95 -13.24 5.66 -11.54
C ARG A 95 -13.09 5.28 -10.08
N ILE A 96 -14.20 5.34 -9.35
CA ILE A 96 -14.30 5.02 -7.92
C ILE A 96 -15.59 4.21 -7.72
N ASN A 97 -15.48 3.09 -7.03
CA ASN A 97 -16.60 2.19 -6.74
C ASN A 97 -17.41 1.84 -7.99
N ARG A 98 -16.70 1.43 -9.06
CA ARG A 98 -17.25 1.00 -10.36
C ARG A 98 -17.91 2.10 -11.21
N GLU A 99 -17.92 3.35 -10.74
CA GLU A 99 -18.53 4.48 -11.45
C GLU A 99 -17.46 5.49 -11.88
N LEU A 100 -17.67 6.13 -13.03
CA LEU A 100 -16.88 7.29 -13.45
C LEU A 100 -17.46 8.53 -12.77
N ARG A 101 -16.66 9.16 -11.90
CA ARG A 101 -17.08 10.30 -11.09
C ARG A 101 -16.26 11.54 -11.43
N PRO A 102 -16.88 12.68 -11.74
CA PRO A 102 -16.18 13.93 -12.00
C PRO A 102 -15.78 14.58 -10.67
N LEU A 103 -14.54 14.36 -10.25
CA LEU A 103 -14.05 14.95 -8.99
C LEU A 103 -13.56 16.37 -9.20
N PRO A 104 -13.87 17.32 -8.29
CA PRO A 104 -13.33 18.67 -8.37
C PRO A 104 -11.80 18.64 -8.23
N ALA A 105 -11.12 19.46 -9.04
CA ALA A 105 -9.69 19.65 -8.95
C ALA A 105 -9.33 20.31 -7.60
N ALA A 106 -8.37 19.74 -6.89
CA ALA A 106 -7.93 20.23 -5.57
C ALA A 106 -6.66 21.11 -5.66
N GLY A 107 -5.90 21.00 -6.76
CA GLY A 107 -4.59 21.62 -6.89
C GLY A 107 -3.53 21.03 -5.95
N PRO A 108 -2.30 21.58 -5.97
CA PRO A 108 -1.22 21.09 -5.10
C PRO A 108 -1.62 21.15 -3.62
N SER A 109 -1.56 20.00 -2.95
CA SER A 109 -1.99 19.84 -1.56
C SER A 109 -1.04 18.93 -0.79
N SER A 110 -0.95 19.10 0.53
CA SER A 110 -0.23 18.20 1.44
C SER A 110 -0.79 16.78 1.48
N MET A 111 -2.01 16.57 0.99
CA MET A 111 -2.66 15.26 0.87
C MET A 111 -1.88 14.31 -0.07
N ALA A 112 -1.18 14.86 -1.07
CA ALA A 112 -0.46 14.11 -2.08
C ALA A 112 1.05 14.02 -1.76
N ASP A 113 1.37 13.50 -0.59
CA ASP A 113 2.74 13.39 -0.11
C ASP A 113 3.41 12.03 -0.44
N ALA A 114 4.67 11.90 -0.04
CA ALA A 114 5.47 10.71 -0.28
C ALA A 114 4.92 9.43 0.40
N GLY A 115 4.29 9.56 1.58
CA GLY A 115 3.68 8.43 2.29
C GLY A 115 2.42 7.94 1.58
N ALA A 116 1.53 8.87 1.22
CA ALA A 116 0.34 8.58 0.43
C ALA A 116 0.70 7.96 -0.92
N TRP A 117 1.79 8.41 -1.55
CA TRP A 117 2.27 7.87 -2.83
C TRP A 117 2.68 6.40 -2.70
N LEU A 118 3.45 6.06 -1.66
CA LEU A 118 3.86 4.68 -1.42
C LEU A 118 2.65 3.77 -1.20
N THR A 119 1.68 4.21 -0.38
CA THR A 119 0.45 3.45 -0.14
C THR A 119 -0.35 3.27 -1.43
N ALA A 120 -0.58 4.32 -2.20
CA ALA A 120 -1.29 4.25 -3.49
C ALA A 120 -0.57 3.34 -4.50
N PHE A 121 0.76 3.42 -4.56
CA PHE A 121 1.56 2.55 -5.44
C PHE A 121 1.48 1.09 -5.02
N TRP A 122 1.52 0.77 -3.72
CA TRP A 122 1.34 -0.60 -3.23
C TRP A 122 -0.03 -1.16 -3.55
N LEU A 123 -1.08 -0.37 -3.36
CA LEU A 123 -2.44 -0.77 -3.72
C LEU A 123 -2.57 -1.03 -5.23
N ALA A 124 -1.98 -0.17 -6.08
CA ALA A 124 -1.95 -0.38 -7.52
C ALA A 124 -1.19 -1.65 -7.92
N VAL A 125 -0.06 -1.95 -7.25
CA VAL A 125 0.69 -3.20 -7.42
C VAL A 125 -0.15 -4.41 -7.02
N VAL A 126 -0.81 -4.38 -5.85
CA VAL A 126 -1.66 -5.48 -5.36
C VAL A 126 -2.85 -5.71 -6.29
N CYS A 127 -3.43 -4.67 -6.86
CA CYS A 127 -4.51 -4.78 -7.86
C CYS A 127 -4.02 -5.05 -9.29
N ARG A 128 -2.71 -5.04 -9.55
CA ARG A 128 -2.08 -5.19 -10.88
C ARG A 128 -2.55 -4.14 -11.90
N GLU A 129 -2.84 -2.94 -11.42
CA GLU A 129 -3.32 -1.83 -12.23
C GLU A 129 -2.17 -1.06 -12.87
N GLN A 130 -1.63 -1.62 -13.96
CA GLN A 130 -0.42 -1.10 -14.62
C GLN A 130 -0.55 0.34 -15.11
N GLU A 131 -1.73 0.75 -15.57
CA GLU A 131 -1.97 2.13 -16.01
C GLU A 131 -1.81 3.10 -14.83
N ARG A 132 -2.42 2.79 -13.68
CA ARG A 132 -2.34 3.61 -12.47
C ARG A 132 -0.94 3.61 -11.87
N MET A 133 -0.25 2.46 -11.89
CA MET A 133 1.16 2.40 -11.52
C MET A 133 2.01 3.34 -12.39
N THR A 134 1.73 3.41 -13.69
CA THR A 134 2.43 4.30 -14.63
C THR A 134 2.13 5.76 -14.32
N GLN A 135 0.85 6.12 -14.17
CA GLN A 135 0.43 7.48 -13.81
C GLN A 135 1.08 7.95 -12.51
N LEU A 136 1.11 7.10 -11.47
CA LEU A 136 1.78 7.40 -10.21
C LEU A 136 3.29 7.60 -10.39
N CYS A 137 3.94 6.79 -11.23
CA CYS A 137 5.38 6.90 -11.45
C CYS A 137 5.80 8.09 -12.31
N GLU A 138 4.88 8.69 -13.06
CA GLU A 138 5.12 9.91 -13.84
C GLU A 138 5.09 11.19 -12.97
N ILE A 139 4.59 11.11 -11.73
CA ILE A 139 4.54 12.24 -10.82
C ILE A 139 5.97 12.71 -10.46
N PRO A 140 6.32 13.99 -10.69
CA PRO A 140 7.64 14.50 -10.33
C PRO A 140 7.91 14.39 -8.82
N LEU A 141 9.09 13.92 -8.43
CA LEU A 141 9.48 13.77 -7.02
C LEU A 141 9.36 15.08 -6.22
N ASP A 142 9.63 16.22 -6.85
CA ASP A 142 9.51 17.54 -6.20
C ASP A 142 8.09 17.84 -5.72
N ARG A 143 7.06 17.26 -6.36
CA ARG A 143 5.66 17.41 -5.95
C ARG A 143 5.34 16.61 -4.68
N LEU A 144 6.09 15.54 -4.40
CA LEU A 144 5.89 14.67 -3.24
C LEU A 144 6.62 15.16 -1.99
N ARG A 145 7.44 16.21 -2.13
CA ARG A 145 8.18 16.81 -1.02
C ARG A 145 7.23 17.56 -0.10
N SER A 146 7.22 17.17 1.17
CA SER A 146 6.55 17.95 2.20
C SER A 146 7.27 19.30 2.39
N PRO A 147 6.55 20.44 2.40
CA PRO A 147 7.13 21.76 2.69
C PRO A 147 7.88 21.81 4.02
N ASP A 148 7.46 21.00 4.98
CA ASP A 148 7.96 21.03 6.37
C ASP A 148 9.14 20.07 6.61
N GLY A 149 9.62 19.37 5.58
CA GLY A 149 10.73 18.42 5.72
C GLY A 149 10.40 17.19 6.59
N ARG A 150 9.11 16.88 6.73
CA ARG A 150 8.56 15.81 7.60
C ARG A 150 9.10 14.41 7.28
N TYR A 151 9.54 14.17 6.04
CA TYR A 151 10.03 12.88 5.59
C TYR A 151 11.56 12.81 5.60
N ASP A 152 12.09 11.72 6.14
CA ASP A 152 13.50 11.38 6.02
C ASP A 152 13.89 11.19 4.54
N ALA A 153 15.13 11.53 4.19
CA ALA A 153 15.61 11.54 2.80
C ALA A 153 15.45 10.17 2.09
N TYR A 154 15.45 9.07 2.85
CA TYR A 154 15.29 7.72 2.30
C TYR A 154 13.98 7.53 1.54
N VAL A 155 12.88 8.17 1.97
CA VAL A 155 11.56 7.97 1.34
C VAL A 155 11.59 8.44 -0.11
N HIS A 156 12.21 9.59 -0.37
CA HIS A 156 12.34 10.13 -1.73
C HIS A 156 13.27 9.27 -2.60
N HIS A 157 14.38 8.78 -2.03
CA HIS A 157 15.23 7.81 -2.74
C HIS A 157 14.46 6.52 -3.04
N TRP A 158 13.59 6.08 -2.14
CA TRP A 158 12.80 4.88 -2.32
C TRP A 158 11.77 5.02 -3.44
N ILE A 159 11.02 6.13 -3.45
CA ILE A 159 10.08 6.45 -4.52
C ILE A 159 10.83 6.54 -5.86
N ASP A 160 11.97 7.23 -5.91
CA ASP A 160 12.77 7.34 -7.14
C ASP A 160 13.23 5.96 -7.67
N THR A 161 13.61 5.04 -6.77
CA THR A 161 13.95 3.66 -7.11
C THR A 161 12.75 2.93 -7.72
N LEU A 162 11.55 3.04 -7.13
CA LEU A 162 10.33 2.41 -7.63
C LEU A 162 9.89 2.99 -8.97
N GLN A 163 9.92 4.33 -9.13
CA GLN A 163 9.65 4.99 -10.39
C GLN A 163 10.62 4.55 -11.48
N THR A 164 11.91 4.43 -11.14
CA THR A 164 12.96 4.00 -12.07
C THR A 164 12.75 2.56 -12.52
N TYR A 165 12.43 1.67 -11.60
CA TYR A 165 12.11 0.28 -11.90
C TYR A 165 10.90 0.17 -12.82
N TRP A 166 9.77 0.79 -12.44
CA TRP A 166 8.52 0.64 -13.16
C TRP A 166 8.60 1.23 -14.57
N LEU A 167 9.11 2.46 -14.70
CA LEU A 167 9.26 3.15 -15.98
C LEU A 167 10.51 2.70 -16.77
N ARG A 168 11.24 1.69 -16.26
CA ARG A 168 12.44 1.12 -16.89
C ARG A 168 13.50 2.19 -17.23
N ARG A 169 13.66 3.18 -16.34
CA ARG A 169 14.68 4.23 -16.47
C ARG A 169 16.06 3.66 -16.10
N PRO A 170 17.16 4.22 -16.63
CA PRO A 170 18.50 3.79 -16.25
C PRO A 170 18.83 4.16 -14.79
N GLY A 171 19.80 3.47 -14.19
CA GLY A 171 20.34 3.82 -12.86
C GLY A 171 19.66 3.13 -11.67
N LEU A 172 18.92 2.03 -11.90
CA LEU A 172 18.18 1.34 -10.83
C LEU A 172 19.09 0.84 -9.70
N ALA A 173 20.26 0.28 -10.04
CA ALA A 173 21.18 -0.30 -9.05
C ALA A 173 21.75 0.79 -8.12
N GLU A 174 22.14 1.94 -8.68
CA GLU A 174 22.67 3.08 -7.96
C GLU A 174 21.60 3.67 -7.03
N LYS A 175 20.38 3.84 -7.52
CA LYS A 175 19.25 4.38 -6.73
C LYS A 175 18.87 3.45 -5.59
N LEU A 176 18.74 2.15 -5.85
CA LEU A 176 18.45 1.16 -4.81
C LEU A 176 19.56 1.12 -3.74
N THR A 177 20.82 1.21 -4.16
CA THR A 177 21.96 1.29 -3.21
C THR A 177 21.88 2.55 -2.34
N ALA A 178 21.51 3.69 -2.92
CA ALA A 178 21.29 4.93 -2.17
C ALA A 178 20.11 4.79 -1.19
N THR A 179 19.01 4.16 -1.61
CA THR A 179 17.86 3.88 -0.73
C THR A 179 18.27 3.02 0.46
N LEU A 180 18.96 1.89 0.23
CA LEU A 180 19.39 0.98 1.30
C LEU A 180 20.32 1.66 2.31
N ARG A 181 21.23 2.52 1.84
CA ARG A 181 22.10 3.31 2.73
C ARG A 181 21.31 4.33 3.53
N ALA A 182 20.36 5.02 2.90
CA ALA A 182 19.57 6.06 3.54
C ALA A 182 18.52 5.50 4.51
N SER A 183 18.06 4.25 4.31
CA SER A 183 17.07 3.58 5.16
C SER A 183 17.67 2.85 6.35
N ASP A 184 18.96 3.06 6.66
CA ASP A 184 19.58 2.58 7.89
C ASP A 184 18.87 3.22 9.11
N PRO A 185 18.33 2.41 10.05
CA PRO A 185 17.71 2.93 11.26
C PRO A 185 18.57 3.85 12.11
N ALA A 186 19.90 3.78 11.99
CA ALA A 186 20.83 4.70 12.66
C ALA A 186 20.82 6.13 12.07
N LEU A 187 20.33 6.30 10.84
CA LEU A 187 20.24 7.59 10.14
C LEU A 187 18.86 8.25 10.22
N ALA A 188 17.87 7.55 10.78
CA ALA A 188 16.51 8.04 10.94
C ALA A 188 16.49 9.28 11.85
N ARG A 189 15.78 10.32 11.42
CA ARG A 189 15.64 11.57 12.20
C ARG A 189 14.19 11.82 12.60
N ASN A 190 13.27 11.60 11.68
CA ASN A 190 11.86 11.93 11.86
C ASN A 190 11.01 10.69 12.16
N VAL A 191 11.32 9.54 11.55
CA VAL A 191 10.52 8.32 11.74
C VAL A 191 10.97 7.56 13.00
N PRO A 192 10.03 7.10 13.86
CA PRO A 192 10.36 6.22 14.97
C PRO A 192 11.14 4.98 14.51
N ARG A 193 12.21 4.64 15.23
CA ARG A 193 13.14 3.57 14.84
C ARG A 193 12.44 2.21 14.68
N ASP A 194 11.52 1.91 15.59
CA ASP A 194 10.70 0.70 15.58
C ASP A 194 9.82 0.62 14.33
N MET A 195 9.21 1.73 13.91
CA MET A 195 8.42 1.80 12.67
C MET A 195 9.29 1.62 11.43
N LEU A 196 10.45 2.27 11.38
CA LEU A 196 11.37 2.13 10.26
C LEU A 196 11.86 0.68 10.11
N GLN A 197 12.25 0.05 11.23
CA GLN A 197 12.71 -1.34 11.24
C GLN A 197 11.57 -2.33 10.96
N GLY A 198 10.38 -2.09 11.53
CA GLY A 198 9.25 -3.02 11.48
C GLY A 198 8.45 -2.99 10.19
N LEU A 199 8.28 -1.81 9.57
CA LEU A 199 7.34 -1.59 8.47
C LEU A 199 7.98 -1.04 7.19
N LEU A 200 8.91 -0.09 7.31
CA LEU A 200 9.33 0.72 6.16
C LEU A 200 10.61 0.21 5.47
N HIS A 201 11.55 -0.35 6.24
CA HIS A 201 12.75 -1.00 5.71
C HIS A 201 12.47 -2.36 5.03
N PRO A 202 11.62 -3.26 5.57
CA PRO A 202 11.43 -4.59 5.00
C PRO A 202 11.03 -4.63 3.52
N PRO A 203 10.13 -3.77 3.00
CA PRO A 203 9.83 -3.71 1.57
C PRO A 203 11.04 -3.35 0.69
N ILE A 204 11.95 -2.50 1.19
CA ILE A 204 13.18 -2.11 0.47
C ILE A 204 14.11 -3.32 0.36
N ASN A 205 14.29 -4.06 1.46
CA ASN A 205 15.10 -5.28 1.46
C ASN A 205 14.51 -6.38 0.56
N LEU A 206 13.20 -6.61 0.64
CA LEU A 206 12.48 -7.54 -0.24
C LEU A 206 12.66 -7.18 -1.71
N PHE A 207 12.55 -5.90 -2.05
CA PHE A 207 12.75 -5.43 -3.41
C PHE A 207 14.18 -5.65 -3.90
N HIS A 208 15.19 -5.51 -3.03
CA HIS A 208 16.58 -5.85 -3.36
C HIS A 208 16.74 -7.32 -3.76
N HIS A 209 16.15 -8.26 -3.03
CA HIS A 209 16.14 -9.68 -3.42
C HIS A 209 15.39 -9.91 -4.74
N PHE A 210 14.25 -9.25 -4.91
CA PHE A 210 13.43 -9.35 -6.11
C PHE A 210 14.17 -8.88 -7.37
N VAL A 211 14.79 -7.69 -7.38
CA VAL A 211 15.48 -7.18 -8.57
C VAL A 211 16.71 -8.02 -8.96
N ARG A 212 17.31 -8.71 -7.99
CA ARG A 212 18.42 -9.64 -8.20
C ARG A 212 17.96 -11.04 -8.63
N LYS A 213 16.65 -11.31 -8.62
CA LYS A 213 16.05 -12.64 -8.82
C LYS A 213 16.66 -13.67 -7.87
N ASP A 214 16.80 -13.28 -6.61
CA ASP A 214 17.39 -14.12 -5.57
C ASP A 214 16.39 -15.18 -5.10
N GLU A 215 16.34 -16.31 -5.82
CA GLU A 215 15.41 -17.42 -5.56
C GLU A 215 15.56 -18.00 -4.16
N GLU A 216 16.78 -18.09 -3.64
CA GLU A 216 17.05 -18.66 -2.32
C GLU A 216 16.83 -17.64 -1.20
N GLY A 217 17.15 -16.36 -1.43
CA GLY A 217 17.11 -15.30 -0.42
C GLY A 217 15.74 -14.62 -0.26
N PHE A 218 14.88 -14.62 -1.29
CA PHE A 218 13.60 -13.89 -1.23
C PHE A 218 12.64 -14.42 -0.16
N SER A 219 12.38 -15.73 -0.14
CA SER A 219 11.45 -16.33 0.83
C SER A 219 11.93 -16.18 2.30
N PRO A 220 13.22 -16.38 2.64
CA PRO A 220 13.76 -16.00 3.95
C PRO A 220 13.56 -14.52 4.31
N ALA A 221 13.84 -13.61 3.39
CA ALA A 221 13.66 -12.18 3.62
C ALA A 221 12.17 -11.82 3.83
N LEU A 222 11.25 -12.53 3.16
CA LEU A 222 9.82 -12.36 3.37
C LEU A 222 9.37 -12.84 4.74
N VAL A 223 9.85 -14.00 5.20
CA VAL A 223 9.59 -14.47 6.57
C VAL A 223 10.08 -13.46 7.61
N GLU A 224 11.28 -12.91 7.41
CA GLU A 224 11.83 -11.88 8.30
C GLU A 224 10.97 -10.62 8.28
N ALA A 225 10.57 -10.12 7.11
CA ALA A 225 9.69 -8.96 6.96
C ALA A 225 8.37 -9.13 7.71
N LEU A 226 7.72 -10.30 7.61
CA LEU A 226 6.48 -10.59 8.32
C LEU A 226 6.69 -10.72 9.83
N THR A 227 7.82 -11.26 10.26
CA THR A 227 8.19 -11.36 11.67
C THR A 227 8.41 -9.97 12.27
N LEU A 228 9.07 -9.07 11.54
CA LEU A 228 9.29 -7.67 11.94
C LEU A 228 7.97 -6.88 11.98
N HIS A 229 7.10 -7.07 10.98
CA HIS A 229 5.75 -6.49 10.98
C HIS A 229 4.96 -6.94 12.20
N LYS A 230 4.96 -8.25 12.50
CA LYS A 230 4.34 -8.79 13.72
C LYS A 230 4.91 -8.16 14.98
N ALA A 231 6.24 -8.10 15.11
CA ALA A 231 6.90 -7.53 16.28
C ALA A 231 6.52 -6.05 16.50
N TYR A 232 6.40 -5.26 15.43
CA TYR A 232 5.97 -3.86 15.51
C TYR A 232 4.55 -3.72 16.05
N TRP A 233 3.60 -4.49 15.51
CA TRP A 233 2.20 -4.42 15.91
C TRP A 233 1.94 -5.03 17.28
N THR A 234 2.77 -5.95 17.76
CA THR A 234 2.66 -6.50 19.12
C THR A 234 3.53 -5.77 20.14
N LEU A 235 4.14 -4.63 19.79
CA LEU A 235 5.04 -3.91 20.70
C LEU A 235 4.30 -3.31 21.91
N THR A 236 3.03 -2.93 21.72
CA THR A 236 2.15 -2.40 22.77
C THR A 236 0.77 -3.01 22.66
N GLU A 237 0.00 -2.97 23.76
CA GLU A 237 -1.39 -3.45 23.78
C GLU A 237 -2.27 -2.72 22.76
N ASP A 238 -2.16 -1.38 22.70
CA ASP A 238 -2.88 -0.55 21.73
C ASP A 238 -2.64 -1.01 20.29
N ARG A 239 -1.38 -1.16 19.88
CA ARG A 239 -1.01 -1.60 18.53
C ARG A 239 -1.49 -3.02 18.23
N SER A 240 -1.51 -3.89 19.24
CA SER A 240 -1.88 -5.30 19.03
C SER A 240 -3.34 -5.49 18.65
N THR A 241 -4.17 -4.49 18.97
CA THR A 241 -5.60 -4.46 18.62
C THR A 241 -5.91 -3.59 17.41
N ASP A 242 -4.90 -2.93 16.85
CA ASP A 242 -5.06 -2.02 15.73
C ASP A 242 -5.26 -2.81 14.42
N ILE A 243 -6.34 -2.48 13.71
CA ILE A 243 -6.69 -3.13 12.45
C ILE A 243 -5.71 -2.79 11.34
N ASP A 244 -4.96 -1.68 11.44
CA ASP A 244 -3.92 -1.33 10.46
C ASP A 244 -2.79 -2.36 10.40
N GLY A 245 -2.66 -3.19 11.43
CA GLY A 245 -1.76 -4.33 11.45
C GLY A 245 -2.24 -5.56 10.68
N ALA A 246 -3.47 -5.56 10.15
CA ALA A 246 -4.08 -6.74 9.53
C ALA A 246 -3.30 -7.24 8.31
N ILE A 247 -2.76 -6.35 7.49
CA ILE A 247 -1.97 -6.70 6.30
C ILE A 247 -0.57 -6.07 6.35
N ALA A 248 0.41 -6.77 5.80
CA ALA A 248 1.73 -6.19 5.53
C ALA A 248 1.73 -5.63 4.10
N LEU A 249 1.11 -4.47 3.87
CA LEU A 249 0.84 -3.95 2.52
C LEU A 249 2.09 -3.84 1.64
N GLY A 250 3.20 -3.29 2.16
CA GLY A 250 4.48 -3.21 1.45
C GLY A 250 5.05 -4.59 1.09
N PRO A 251 5.25 -5.50 2.06
CA PRO A 251 5.66 -6.87 1.77
C PRO A 251 4.72 -7.63 0.82
N LEU A 252 3.41 -7.44 0.94
CA LEU A 252 2.41 -8.01 0.03
C LEU A 252 2.58 -7.52 -1.40
N ALA A 253 2.77 -6.21 -1.61
CA ALA A 253 3.00 -5.66 -2.94
C ALA A 253 4.27 -6.23 -3.58
N ILE A 254 5.38 -6.33 -2.82
CA ILE A 254 6.61 -6.92 -3.35
C ILE A 254 6.44 -8.43 -3.63
N ALA A 255 5.72 -9.16 -2.77
CA ALA A 255 5.38 -10.56 -3.01
C ALA A 255 4.52 -10.74 -4.28
N CYS A 256 3.61 -9.80 -4.57
CA CYS A 256 2.85 -9.78 -5.82
C CYS A 256 3.77 -9.62 -7.04
N LEU A 257 4.73 -8.68 -7.00
CA LEU A 257 5.72 -8.50 -8.06
C LEU A 257 6.60 -9.76 -8.24
N ALA A 258 7.03 -10.37 -7.14
CA ALA A 258 7.82 -11.60 -7.15
C ALA A 258 7.04 -12.76 -7.78
N TYR A 259 5.78 -12.97 -7.36
CA TYR A 259 4.88 -13.98 -7.91
C TYR A 259 4.67 -13.79 -9.41
N ASP A 260 4.32 -12.56 -9.84
CA ASP A 260 4.11 -12.23 -11.26
C ASP A 260 5.42 -12.34 -12.07
N GLY A 261 6.57 -12.10 -11.41
CA GLY A 261 7.93 -12.28 -11.92
C GLY A 261 8.44 -13.73 -11.89
N LYS A 262 7.62 -14.70 -11.46
CA LYS A 262 7.94 -16.13 -11.33
C LYS A 262 9.05 -16.46 -10.33
N LEU A 263 9.31 -15.57 -9.38
CA LEU A 263 10.19 -15.84 -8.25
C LEU A 263 9.43 -16.68 -7.21
N PRO A 264 10.02 -17.74 -6.63
CA PRO A 264 9.34 -18.57 -5.63
C PRO A 264 8.94 -17.76 -4.38
N VAL A 265 7.64 -17.82 -4.05
CA VAL A 265 7.07 -17.23 -2.83
C VAL A 265 6.55 -18.36 -1.95
N ASP A 266 7.47 -18.98 -1.20
CA ASP A 266 7.20 -20.15 -0.35
C ASP A 266 6.82 -19.75 1.08
N VAL A 267 5.91 -18.78 1.22
CA VAL A 267 5.46 -18.25 2.51
C VAL A 267 3.95 -18.16 2.54
N GLU A 268 3.35 -18.72 3.59
CA GLU A 268 1.92 -18.56 3.92
C GLU A 268 1.80 -17.67 5.15
N SER A 269 0.89 -16.69 5.08
CA SER A 269 0.61 -15.78 6.17
C SER A 269 -0.70 -15.03 5.94
N GLU A 270 -1.47 -14.82 7.00
CA GLU A 270 -2.65 -13.97 6.97
C GLU A 270 -2.31 -12.47 6.76
N TYR A 271 -1.07 -12.06 6.98
CA TYR A 271 -0.61 -10.71 6.58
C TYR A 271 -0.49 -10.55 5.06
N LEU A 272 -0.49 -11.67 4.32
CA LEU A 272 -0.36 -11.76 2.88
C LEU A 272 -1.60 -12.49 2.30
N PRO A 273 -2.79 -11.86 2.28
CA PRO A 273 -4.01 -12.54 1.87
C PRO A 273 -3.85 -13.25 0.53
N GLU A 274 -4.00 -14.58 0.54
CA GLU A 274 -3.54 -15.45 -0.54
C GLU A 274 -4.18 -15.11 -1.89
N HIS A 275 -5.48 -14.81 -1.90
CA HIS A 275 -6.18 -14.49 -3.15
C HIS A 275 -5.76 -13.13 -3.71
N LEU A 276 -5.42 -12.17 -2.84
CA LEU A 276 -4.78 -10.93 -3.28
C LEU A 276 -3.40 -11.24 -3.85
N LEU A 277 -2.56 -12.03 -3.18
CA LEU A 277 -1.21 -12.36 -3.66
C LEU A 277 -1.22 -13.13 -4.98
N LYS A 278 -2.05 -14.16 -5.13
CA LYS A 278 -2.05 -15.07 -6.30
C LYS A 278 -2.93 -14.59 -7.45
N ARG A 279 -3.48 -13.36 -7.38
CA ARG A 279 -4.31 -12.81 -8.44
C ARG A 279 -5.59 -13.66 -8.67
N GLY A 280 -6.09 -14.32 -7.63
CA GLY A 280 -7.23 -15.26 -7.73
C GLY A 280 -8.56 -14.63 -8.18
N TRP A 281 -8.63 -13.30 -8.26
CA TRP A 281 -9.83 -12.50 -8.50
C TRP A 281 -9.76 -11.57 -9.72
N LEU A 282 -8.60 -11.47 -10.39
CA LEU A 282 -8.44 -10.49 -11.47
C LEU A 282 -9.22 -10.92 -12.71
N GLY A 283 -10.09 -10.02 -13.19
CA GLY A 283 -11.06 -10.26 -14.26
C GLY A 283 -12.52 -10.22 -13.80
N GLU A 284 -12.79 -10.22 -12.48
CA GLU A 284 -14.16 -10.13 -11.94
C GLU A 284 -14.70 -8.69 -11.84
N TYR A 285 -13.81 -7.70 -11.96
CA TYR A 285 -14.12 -6.28 -11.87
C TYR A 285 -13.52 -5.53 -13.06
N SER A 286 -14.27 -4.58 -13.61
CA SER A 286 -13.74 -3.54 -14.50
C SER A 286 -12.98 -2.53 -13.64
N THR A 287 -11.66 -2.49 -13.77
CA THR A 287 -10.77 -1.62 -13.00
C THR A 287 -10.56 -0.23 -13.63
#